data_AF-A0A9J6RM20-F1
#
_entry.id   AF-A0A9J6RM20-F1
#
_cell.length_a   1.000
_cell.length_b   1.000
_cell.length_c   1.000
_cell.angle_alpha   90.00
_cell.angle_beta   90.00
_cell.angle_gamma   90.00
#
_symmetry.space_group_name_H-M   'P 1'
#
loop_
_entity.id
_entity.type
_entity.pdbx_description
1 polymer ?
#
loop_
_entity_poly.entity_id
_entity_poly.type
_entity_poly.pdbx_seq_one_letter_code
_entity_poly.pdbx_strand_id
1 'polypeptide(L)'
;MEIVILRHGQAEGYATSDASRNLTERGKADALRAGACLAELGLQFDALWVSPYVRAQQTAQQLLTSLPDLQIVSLDMLTPESDLKSVFDFIHRSGLQRVLLVSHQPLVSDLVAYMTEPNGYGPAMAPASMACVENKHGLPGCGELRWLRHAPEFARE
;
A
#
# COMPACT_ATOMS: atom_id res chain seq x y z
N MET A 1 11.65 -5.16 9.78
CA MET A 1 10.64 -5.41 8.73
C MET A 1 10.59 -4.20 7.81
N GLU A 2 10.37 -4.41 6.52
CA GLU A 2 10.05 -3.37 5.54
C GLU A 2 8.60 -3.49 5.11
N ILE A 3 7.87 -2.38 5.13
CA ILE A 3 6.47 -2.32 4.73
C ILE A 3 6.39 -1.37 3.54
N VAL A 4 6.00 -1.90 2.38
CA VAL A 4 5.63 -1.09 1.22
C VAL A 4 4.13 -0.86 1.26
N ILE A 5 3.74 0.37 1.56
CA ILE A 5 2.35 0.81 1.66
C ILE A 5 1.99 1.48 0.35
N LEU A 6 1.00 0.95 -0.36
CA LEU A 6 0.53 1.43 -1.65
C LEU A 6 -0.94 1.87 -1.54
N ARG A 7 -1.23 3.11 -1.95
CA ARG A 7 -2.61 3.55 -2.15
C ARG A 7 -3.12 2.97 -3.46
N HIS A 8 -4.32 2.41 -3.47
CA HIS A 8 -4.96 1.93 -4.72
C HIS A 8 -4.89 2.96 -5.86
N GLY A 9 -4.92 2.47 -7.11
CA GLY A 9 -4.93 3.29 -8.31
C GLY A 9 -6.17 4.18 -8.43
N GLN A 10 -6.18 5.10 -9.39
CA GLN A 10 -7.32 5.99 -9.62
C GLN A 10 -8.60 5.17 -9.88
N ALA A 11 -9.67 5.49 -9.14
CA ALA A 11 -10.96 4.82 -9.25
C ALA A 11 -12.03 5.72 -9.86
N GLU A 12 -13.03 5.11 -10.47
CA GLU A 12 -14.21 5.77 -11.04
C GLU A 12 -14.93 6.62 -9.99
N GLY A 13 -15.60 7.69 -10.41
CA GLY A 13 -16.31 8.60 -9.50
C GLY A 13 -17.63 8.05 -8.96
N TYR A 14 -18.25 7.09 -9.65
CA TYR A 14 -19.58 6.57 -9.32
C TYR A 14 -19.64 5.06 -9.46
N ALA A 15 -20.28 4.39 -8.51
CA ALA A 15 -20.65 2.97 -8.54
C ALA A 15 -21.86 2.75 -7.62
N THR A 16 -22.35 1.51 -7.54
CA THR A 16 -23.46 1.13 -6.65
C THR A 16 -23.14 1.32 -5.16
N SER A 17 -21.87 1.25 -4.78
CA SER A 17 -21.35 1.52 -3.44
C SER A 17 -19.91 2.03 -3.55
N ASP A 18 -19.35 2.66 -2.51
CA ASP A 18 -17.93 3.07 -2.58
C ASP A 18 -17.01 1.85 -2.76
N ALA A 19 -17.27 0.75 -2.06
CA ALA A 19 -16.48 -0.47 -2.11
C ALA A 19 -16.46 -1.13 -3.50
N SER A 20 -17.50 -0.91 -4.32
CA SER A 20 -17.65 -1.51 -5.66
C SER A 20 -17.08 -0.66 -6.80
N ARG A 21 -16.47 0.49 -6.51
CA ARG A 21 -15.84 1.34 -7.54
C ARG A 21 -14.67 0.63 -8.20
N ASN A 22 -14.65 0.61 -9.54
CA ASN A 22 -13.54 0.08 -10.31
C ASN A 22 -12.41 1.11 -10.45
N LEU A 23 -11.23 0.62 -10.78
CA LEU A 23 -10.16 1.43 -11.34
C LEU A 23 -10.56 1.98 -12.70
N THR A 24 -10.18 3.23 -12.95
CA THR A 24 -10.16 3.79 -14.30
C THR A 24 -9.03 3.13 -15.12
N GLU A 25 -9.05 3.28 -16.44
CA GLU A 25 -7.94 2.84 -17.30
C GLU A 25 -6.60 3.48 -16.89
N ARG A 26 -6.64 4.76 -16.49
CA ARG A 26 -5.47 5.43 -15.94
C ARG A 26 -5.00 4.77 -14.64
N GLY A 27 -5.91 4.45 -13.73
CA GLY A 27 -5.60 3.77 -12.48
C GLY A 27 -4.99 2.38 -12.68
N LYS A 28 -5.47 1.62 -13.67
CA LYS A 28 -4.87 0.33 -14.06
C LYS A 28 -3.45 0.51 -14.60
N ALA A 29 -3.25 1.48 -15.50
CA ALA A 29 -1.93 1.77 -16.07
C ALA A 29 -0.92 2.25 -15.02
N ASP A 30 -1.35 3.09 -14.07
CA ASP A 30 -0.51 3.53 -12.95
C ASP A 30 -0.16 2.36 -12.02
N ALA A 31 -1.11 1.47 -11.73
CA ALA A 31 -0.86 0.27 -10.91
C ALA A 31 0.10 -0.71 -11.60
N LEU A 32 -0.02 -0.90 -12.93
CA LEU A 32 0.92 -1.71 -13.71
C LEU A 32 2.35 -1.15 -13.63
N ARG A 33 2.49 0.18 -13.77
CA ARG A 33 3.80 0.86 -13.62
C ARG A 33 4.35 0.73 -12.20
N ALA A 34 3.51 0.80 -11.17
CA ALA A 34 3.94 0.57 -9.79
C ALA A 34 4.53 -0.84 -9.62
N GLY A 35 3.88 -1.86 -10.20
CA GLY A 35 4.38 -3.24 -10.20
C GLY A 35 5.74 -3.36 -10.88
N ALA A 36 5.90 -2.76 -12.05
CA ALA A 36 7.17 -2.74 -12.78
C ALA A 36 8.28 -2.04 -11.97
N CYS A 37 7.98 -0.90 -11.36
CA CYS A 37 8.93 -0.19 -10.49
C CYS A 37 9.37 -1.05 -9.30
N LEU A 38 8.44 -1.74 -8.63
CA LEU A 38 8.78 -2.64 -7.52
C LEU A 38 9.66 -3.82 -7.97
N ALA A 39 9.41 -4.37 -9.15
CA ALA A 39 10.24 -5.42 -9.73
C ALA A 39 11.66 -4.92 -10.08
N GLU A 40 11.78 -3.72 -10.64
CA GLU A 40 13.07 -3.08 -10.94
C GLU A 40 13.90 -2.78 -9.68
N LEU A 41 13.25 -2.47 -8.56
CA LEU A 41 13.90 -2.31 -7.26
C LEU A 41 14.44 -3.63 -6.69
N GLY A 42 14.12 -4.78 -7.29
CA GLY A 42 14.58 -6.10 -6.85
C GLY A 42 14.03 -6.52 -5.49
N LEU A 43 12.88 -5.96 -5.09
CA LEU A 43 12.27 -6.27 -3.80
C LEU A 43 11.54 -7.61 -3.86
N GLN A 44 11.93 -8.53 -2.99
CA GLN A 44 11.21 -9.77 -2.71
C GLN A 44 10.24 -9.55 -1.55
N PHE A 45 8.95 -9.80 -1.78
CA PHE A 45 7.91 -9.67 -0.77
C PHE A 45 7.49 -11.04 -0.26
N ASP A 46 7.26 -11.14 1.04
CA ASP A 46 6.73 -12.35 1.66
C ASP A 46 5.21 -12.47 1.46
N ALA A 47 4.52 -11.34 1.35
CA ALA A 47 3.08 -11.30 1.15
C ALA A 47 2.62 -10.01 0.44
N LEU A 48 1.51 -10.14 -0.30
CA LEU A 48 0.72 -9.04 -0.84
C LEU A 48 -0.63 -8.99 -0.11
N TRP A 49 -0.77 -8.03 0.80
CA TRP A 49 -1.99 -7.82 1.57
C TRP A 49 -2.84 -6.71 0.96
N VAL A 50 -4.14 -6.95 0.81
CA VAL A 50 -5.00 -6.09 0.01
C VAL A 50 -6.35 -5.88 0.69
N SER A 51 -6.83 -4.64 0.70
CA SER A 51 -8.22 -4.33 1.09
C SER A 51 -9.25 -5.09 0.25
N PRO A 52 -10.40 -5.52 0.80
CA PRO A 52 -11.45 -6.19 0.04
C PRO A 52 -12.12 -5.30 -1.03
N TYR A 53 -11.90 -3.98 -1.01
CA TYR A 53 -12.54 -3.08 -1.98
C TYR A 53 -12.05 -3.33 -3.41
N VAL A 54 -12.96 -3.26 -4.38
CA VAL A 54 -12.73 -3.65 -5.78
C VAL A 54 -11.52 -2.92 -6.38
N ARG A 55 -11.41 -1.61 -6.17
CA ARG A 55 -10.26 -0.81 -6.65
C ARG A 55 -8.91 -1.26 -6.08
N ALA A 56 -8.86 -1.73 -4.83
CA ALA A 56 -7.63 -2.23 -4.24
C ALA A 56 -7.27 -3.61 -4.82
N GLN A 57 -8.26 -4.50 -4.96
CA GLN A 57 -8.09 -5.80 -5.60
C GLN A 57 -7.63 -5.68 -7.06
N GLN A 58 -8.23 -4.78 -7.83
CA GLN A 58 -7.80 -4.50 -9.21
C GLN A 58 -6.40 -3.90 -9.27
N THR A 59 -6.02 -3.06 -8.30
CA THR A 59 -4.64 -2.53 -8.21
C THR A 59 -3.68 -3.69 -8.02
N ALA A 60 -3.95 -4.57 -7.04
CA ALA A 60 -3.13 -5.75 -6.77
C ALA A 60 -3.01 -6.66 -8.00
N GLN A 61 -4.10 -6.88 -8.73
CA GLN A 61 -4.07 -7.68 -9.97
C GLN A 61 -3.13 -7.10 -11.04
N GLN A 62 -3.01 -5.78 -11.16
CA GLN A 62 -2.03 -5.16 -12.06
C GLN A 62 -0.60 -5.29 -11.56
N LEU A 63 -0.37 -5.23 -10.23
CA LEU A 63 0.96 -5.45 -9.64
C LEU A 63 1.51 -6.85 -9.98
N LEU A 64 0.64 -7.86 -9.96
CA LEU A 64 1.00 -9.25 -10.27
C LEU A 64 1.50 -9.46 -11.71
N THR A 65 1.26 -8.52 -12.64
CA THR A 65 1.85 -8.61 -13.99
C THR A 65 3.39 -8.56 -13.95
N SER A 66 3.96 -7.82 -12.98
CA SER A 66 5.41 -7.72 -12.78
C SER A 66 5.92 -8.50 -11.57
N LEU A 67 5.02 -8.91 -10.67
CA LEU A 67 5.32 -9.66 -9.46
C LEU A 67 4.51 -10.99 -9.42
N PRO A 68 4.68 -11.90 -10.40
CA PRO A 68 3.75 -13.01 -10.64
C PRO A 68 3.72 -14.07 -9.53
N ASP A 69 4.78 -14.17 -8.72
CA ASP A 69 4.89 -15.18 -7.66
C ASP A 69 4.15 -14.78 -6.37
N LEU A 70 3.69 -13.52 -6.26
CA LEU A 70 2.97 -13.07 -5.08
C LEU A 70 1.52 -13.55 -5.10
N GLN A 71 1.04 -13.96 -3.92
CA GLN A 71 -0.37 -14.29 -3.71
C GLN A 71 -1.07 -13.15 -2.98
N ILE A 72 -2.25 -12.78 -3.49
CA ILE A 72 -3.11 -11.80 -2.84
C ILE A 72 -3.74 -12.44 -1.60
N VAL A 73 -3.52 -11.79 -0.46
CA VAL A 73 -4.25 -12.06 0.78
C VAL A 73 -5.19 -10.89 1.05
N SER A 74 -6.49 -11.14 0.92
CA SER A 74 -7.51 -10.12 1.22
C SER A 74 -7.67 -10.00 2.74
N LEU A 75 -7.52 -8.77 3.27
CA LEU A 75 -7.65 -8.48 4.69
C LEU A 75 -8.69 -7.39 4.92
N ASP A 76 -9.76 -7.72 5.65
CA ASP A 76 -10.86 -6.79 5.96
C ASP A 76 -10.43 -5.57 6.77
N MET A 77 -9.29 -5.66 7.46
CA MET A 77 -8.69 -4.59 8.24
C MET A 77 -7.84 -3.60 7.42
N LEU A 78 -7.90 -3.66 6.09
CA LEU A 78 -7.22 -2.71 5.21
C LEU A 78 -8.18 -1.72 4.54
N THR A 79 -9.40 -1.59 5.04
CA THR A 79 -10.39 -0.61 4.59
C THR A 79 -10.09 0.80 5.12
N PRO A 80 -10.64 1.88 4.51
CA PRO A 80 -10.42 3.25 4.96
C PRO A 80 -10.73 3.49 6.44
N GLU A 81 -11.70 2.79 7.00
CA GLU A 81 -12.24 2.98 8.35
C GLU A 81 -11.56 2.10 9.41
N SER A 82 -10.53 1.33 9.03
CA SER A 82 -9.86 0.40 9.94
C SER A 82 -9.07 1.12 11.04
N ASP A 83 -9.06 0.52 12.24
CA ASP A 83 -8.30 1.05 13.37
C ASP A 83 -6.78 0.94 13.14
N LEU A 84 -6.13 2.10 13.08
CA LEU A 84 -4.71 2.25 12.77
C LEU A 84 -3.80 1.38 13.66
N LYS A 85 -4.07 1.37 14.97
CA LYS A 85 -3.26 0.60 15.93
C LYS A 85 -3.41 -0.90 15.69
N SER A 86 -4.63 -1.38 15.45
CA SER A 86 -4.90 -2.78 15.15
C SER A 86 -4.20 -3.24 13.88
N VAL A 87 -4.16 -2.39 12.85
CA VAL A 87 -3.43 -2.65 11.61
C VAL A 87 -1.91 -2.74 11.85
N PHE A 88 -1.35 -1.75 12.55
CA PHE A 88 0.05 -1.76 12.93
C PHE A 88 0.43 -3.02 13.72
N ASP A 89 -0.36 -3.37 14.75
CA ASP A 89 -0.07 -4.52 15.59
C ASP A 89 -0.17 -5.83 14.80
N PHE A 90 -1.12 -5.95 13.86
CA PHE A 90 -1.24 -7.11 12.97
C PHE A 90 -0.02 -7.25 12.05
N ILE A 91 0.41 -6.15 11.42
CA ILE A 91 1.59 -6.13 10.56
C ILE A 91 2.78 -6.72 11.32
N HIS A 92 3.06 -6.23 12.53
CA HIS A 92 4.22 -6.67 13.31
C HIS A 92 4.07 -8.06 13.91
N ARG A 93 2.85 -8.48 14.26
CA ARG A 93 2.59 -9.85 14.74
C ARG A 93 2.75 -10.92 13.66
N SER A 94 2.71 -10.55 12.38
CA SER A 94 2.89 -11.51 11.27
C SER A 94 4.26 -12.18 11.24
N GLY A 95 5.30 -11.53 11.78
CA GLY A 95 6.68 -12.02 11.72
C GLY A 95 7.33 -11.98 10.32
N LEU A 96 6.63 -11.46 9.30
CA LEU A 96 7.16 -11.33 7.94
C LEU A 96 8.29 -10.28 7.88
N GLN A 97 9.17 -10.38 6.89
CA GLN A 97 10.29 -9.44 6.74
C GLN A 97 9.97 -8.31 5.78
N ARG A 98 9.29 -8.59 4.67
CA ARG A 98 8.86 -7.58 3.71
C ARG A 98 7.42 -7.80 3.25
N VAL A 99 6.57 -6.81 3.48
CA VAL A 99 5.15 -6.85 3.12
C VAL A 99 4.82 -5.78 2.10
N LEU A 100 4.05 -6.12 1.07
CA LEU A 100 3.38 -5.16 0.20
C LEU A 100 1.92 -5.06 0.61
N LEU A 101 1.45 -3.85 0.91
CA LEU A 101 0.10 -3.58 1.39
C LEU A 101 -0.60 -2.61 0.44
N VAL A 102 -1.79 -2.96 -0.05
CA VAL A 102 -2.62 -2.12 -0.92
C VAL A 102 -3.89 -1.69 -0.19
N SER A 103 -4.03 -0.38 0.06
CA SER A 103 -5.13 0.18 0.87
C SER A 103 -5.54 1.59 0.38
N HIS A 104 -6.11 2.41 1.27
CA HIS A 104 -6.85 3.63 0.99
C HIS A 104 -6.41 4.80 1.88
N GLN A 105 -6.79 6.01 1.48
CA GLN A 105 -6.80 7.14 2.41
C GLN A 105 -8.00 7.02 3.38
N PRO A 106 -7.86 7.46 4.64
CA PRO A 106 -6.65 8.07 5.23
C PRO A 106 -5.59 7.05 5.70
N LEU A 107 -5.97 5.79 5.83
CA LEU A 107 -5.17 4.73 6.47
C LEU A 107 -3.72 4.62 5.96
N VAL A 108 -3.47 4.73 4.66
CA VAL A 108 -2.11 4.61 4.10
C VAL A 108 -1.16 5.70 4.59
N SER A 109 -1.62 6.96 4.64
CA SER A 109 -0.81 8.07 5.15
C SER A 109 -0.66 7.97 6.66
N ASP A 110 -1.74 7.61 7.36
CA ASP A 110 -1.72 7.46 8.81
C ASP A 110 -0.80 6.32 9.26
N LEU A 111 -0.73 5.21 8.52
CA LEU A 111 0.21 4.11 8.79
C LEU A 111 1.66 4.56 8.68
N VAL A 112 2.01 5.34 7.65
CA VAL A 112 3.36 5.88 7.53
C VAL A 112 3.68 6.77 8.73
N ALA A 113 2.81 7.72 9.08
CA ALA A 113 3.00 8.60 10.22
C ALA A 113 3.15 7.81 11.52
N TYR A 114 2.25 6.87 11.78
CA TYR A 114 2.26 6.06 13.00
C TYR A 114 3.55 5.25 13.15
N MET A 115 4.15 4.81 12.04
CA MET A 115 5.42 4.10 12.07
C MET A 115 6.62 5.04 12.24
N THR A 116 6.61 6.24 11.67
CA THR A 116 7.80 7.13 11.61
C THR A 116 7.75 8.29 12.62
N GLU A 117 6.64 9.01 12.67
CA GLU A 117 6.42 10.19 13.52
C GLU A 117 4.98 10.19 14.05
N PRO A 118 4.68 9.48 15.16
CA PRO A 118 3.30 9.20 15.58
C PRO A 118 2.47 10.43 15.94
N ASN A 119 3.14 11.55 16.24
CA ASN A 119 2.51 12.85 16.52
C ASN A 119 2.51 13.78 15.30
N GLY A 120 2.99 13.32 14.14
CA GLY A 120 3.09 14.06 12.89
C GLY A 120 1.98 13.72 11.90
N TYR A 121 2.08 14.28 10.70
CA TYR A 121 1.18 13.98 9.59
C TYR A 121 1.85 13.03 8.59
N GLY A 122 1.07 12.09 8.07
CA GLY A 122 1.55 11.20 7.01
C GLY A 122 1.80 11.96 5.70
N PRO A 123 2.67 11.42 4.82
CA PRO A 123 2.89 12.02 3.51
C PRO A 123 1.60 12.03 2.70
N ALA A 124 1.45 13.01 1.82
CA ALA A 124 0.34 13.03 0.87
C ALA A 124 0.54 11.89 -0.14
N MET A 125 -0.37 10.93 -0.16
CA MET A 125 -0.32 9.81 -1.11
C MET A 125 -1.46 9.93 -2.12
N ALA A 126 -1.16 10.38 -3.33
CA ALA A 126 -2.06 10.34 -4.49
C ALA A 126 -2.40 8.89 -4.90
N PRO A 127 -3.43 8.62 -5.72
CA PRO A 127 -3.69 7.27 -6.20
C PRO A 127 -2.45 6.62 -6.83
N ALA A 128 -2.25 5.32 -6.59
CA ALA A 128 -1.05 4.54 -6.94
C ALA A 128 0.26 4.97 -6.27
N SER A 129 0.27 5.97 -5.37
CA SER A 129 1.49 6.31 -4.61
C SER A 129 1.88 5.19 -3.67
N MET A 130 3.19 5.01 -3.48
CA MET A 130 3.75 4.01 -2.59
C MET A 130 4.86 4.58 -1.71
N ALA A 131 4.88 4.15 -0.46
CA ALA A 131 5.89 4.50 0.54
C ALA A 131 6.52 3.22 1.08
N CYS A 132 7.83 3.21 1.27
CA CYS A 132 8.49 2.13 2.00
C CYS A 132 8.95 2.61 3.36
N VAL A 133 8.45 1.96 4.40
CA VAL A 133 8.85 2.20 5.77
C VAL A 133 9.62 1.00 6.28
N GLU A 134 10.84 1.22 6.76
CA GLU A 134 11.59 0.21 7.50
C GLU A 134 11.30 0.40 8.99
N ASN A 135 10.71 -0.59 9.66
CA ASN A 135 10.54 -0.61 11.11
C ASN A 135 11.23 -1.86 11.69
N LYS A 136 12.43 -1.66 12.23
CA LYS A 136 13.25 -2.73 12.81
C LYS A 136 12.82 -3.10 14.23
N HIS A 137 12.30 -2.13 14.98
CA HIS A 137 12.00 -2.29 16.41
C HIS A 137 10.57 -2.79 16.66
N GLY A 138 9.69 -2.69 15.66
CA GLY A 138 8.29 -3.04 15.79
C GLY A 138 7.52 -2.17 16.77
N LEU A 139 8.01 -0.94 16.99
CA LEU A 139 7.40 0.06 17.85
C LEU A 139 6.95 1.26 17.00
N PRO A 140 5.81 1.89 17.34
CA PRO A 140 5.39 3.14 16.70
C PRO A 140 6.47 4.22 16.84
N GLY A 141 6.69 5.01 15.79
CA GLY A 141 7.68 6.08 15.75
C GLY A 141 9.15 5.65 15.74
N CYS A 142 9.42 4.35 15.59
CA CYS A 142 10.77 3.82 15.44
C CYS A 142 11.08 3.36 14.01
N GLY A 143 10.18 3.64 13.06
CA GLY A 143 10.36 3.36 11.65
C GLY A 143 11.03 4.53 10.90
N GLU A 144 11.64 4.21 9.77
CA GLU A 144 12.26 5.18 8.86
C GLU A 144 11.57 5.10 7.49
N LEU A 145 11.09 6.25 6.98
CA LEU A 145 10.60 6.36 5.61
C LEU A 145 11.81 6.28 4.66
N ARG A 146 11.97 5.14 3.97
CA ARG A 146 13.10 4.88 3.09
C ARG A 146 12.96 5.56 1.73
N TRP A 147 11.72 5.67 1.26
CA TRP A 147 11.35 6.39 0.04
C TRP A 147 9.84 6.59 -0.04
N LEU A 148 9.45 7.62 -0.78
CA LEU A 148 8.10 7.89 -1.26
C LEU A 148 8.16 7.98 -2.79
N ARG A 149 7.21 7.36 -3.48
CA ARG A 149 7.14 7.36 -4.95
C ARG A 149 5.72 7.58 -5.41
N HIS A 150 5.55 8.46 -6.38
CA HIS A 150 4.25 8.82 -6.94
C HIS A 150 4.13 8.42 -8.40
N ALA A 151 2.92 8.03 -8.80
CA ALA A 151 2.60 7.86 -10.21
C ALA A 151 2.58 9.22 -10.93
N PRO A 152 2.85 9.26 -12.25
CA PRO A 152 3.21 8.12 -13.10
C PRO A 152 4.70 7.78 -13.16
N GLU A 153 5.61 8.65 -12.71
CA GLU A 153 7.06 8.48 -12.92
C GLU A 153 7.72 7.53 -11.92
N PHE A 154 7.16 7.42 -10.72
CA PHE A 154 7.74 6.66 -9.60
C PHE A 154 9.21 6.98 -9.34
N ALA A 155 9.64 8.22 -9.63
CA ALA A 155 10.97 8.70 -9.27
C ALA A 155 11.15 8.65 -7.74
N ARG A 156 12.40 8.47 -7.30
CA ARG A 156 12.73 8.52 -5.88
C ARG A 156 12.62 9.97 -5.42
N GLU A 157 11.68 10.26 -4.52
CA GLU A 157 11.70 11.47 -3.70
C GLU A 157 12.65 11.33 -2.51
#